data_AF-A0A0B7KI43-F1
#
_entry.id   AF-A0A0B7KI43-F1
#
_cell.length_a   1.000
_cell.length_b   1.000
_cell.length_c   1.000
_cell.angle_alpha   90.00
_cell.angle_beta   90.00
_cell.angle_gamma   90.00
#
_symmetry.space_group_name_H-M   'P 1'
#
loop_
_entity.id
_entity.type
_entity.pdbx_description
1 polymer ?
#
loop_
_entity_poly.entity_id
_entity_poly.type
_entity_poly.pdbx_seq_one_letter_code
_entity_poly.pdbx_strand_id
1 'polypeptide(L)'
;MGYFFKNFVYTPSPDGLGYLQFLPDLLSTHPNNICLRDSLNAVAMTSLANVSSTSILHLKADQLYSIALRSMGTALRACSDEDDAALLAAVFLIQKREALSGNVNAMKPHETGLVQLLRARAPRKPQSEPEAGLLWTIHARLQVRSMDGGKSCADGLDALDLAKGPQRPLQSGLNHMYGNVSKFCRDMKRLAKLNADGLYSSSSLIELSRALDMAFETERELAGWPSTLLPEQLPREVELASGGISPELRFISKLYTFPEIQDGCRWSVYWTSRIQLLGAINEGLNMVSRTAMRYDSPLSRDVINLGMQSAADSICSAVPFMIGEVDPEGRPLVGQRGQALGAYFATRFIHIVNEVPFLPEQQRLWTLDCLLKLGQKYSGWSQSDLWNESAIGFGSYTQPGCLVLTHEGANGRKTVFLFRGNNPSALSEKGNTQARRAHRNDGAWEQFNWYDMARSCTDNGRALTKHNAANPLHPDI
;
A
#
# COMPACT_ATOMS: atom_id res chain seq x y z
N MET A 1 10.14 23.97 6.21
CA MET A 1 8.66 23.93 6.24
C MET A 1 8.02 24.25 4.89
N GLY A 2 8.36 25.35 4.20
CA GLY A 2 7.69 25.73 2.94
C GLY A 2 7.63 24.65 1.85
N TYR A 3 8.69 23.84 1.70
CA TYR A 3 8.67 22.68 0.80
C TYR A 3 7.57 21.67 1.16
N PHE A 4 7.40 21.35 2.46
CA PHE A 4 6.40 20.39 2.92
C PHE A 4 4.97 20.90 2.68
N PHE A 5 4.68 22.16 3.04
CA PHE A 5 3.36 22.75 2.78
C PHE A 5 3.02 22.72 1.30
N LYS A 6 3.94 23.17 0.44
CA LYS A 6 3.73 23.18 -1.00
C LYS A 6 3.44 21.80 -1.60
N ASN A 7 3.99 20.73 -1.03
CA ASN A 7 3.97 19.40 -1.65
C ASN A 7 3.07 18.38 -0.95
N PHE A 8 2.68 18.60 0.30
CA PHE A 8 1.90 17.66 1.12
C PHE A 8 0.72 18.30 1.84
N VAL A 9 0.57 19.63 1.83
CA VAL A 9 -0.64 20.29 2.33
C VAL A 9 -1.44 20.71 1.11
N TYR A 10 -2.60 20.09 0.95
CA TYR A 10 -3.50 20.35 -0.16
C TYR A 10 -4.80 20.95 0.38
N THR A 11 -5.04 22.20 0.03
CA THR A 11 -6.32 22.89 0.27
C THR A 11 -7.11 22.80 -1.04
N PRO A 12 -8.28 22.16 -1.03
CA PRO A 12 -9.05 21.89 -2.23
C PRO A 12 -9.81 23.14 -2.69
N SER A 13 -10.54 23.02 -3.80
CA SER A 13 -11.63 23.95 -4.11
C SER A 13 -12.66 24.02 -2.95
N PRO A 14 -13.53 25.04 -2.87
CA PRO A 14 -14.49 25.21 -1.77
C PRO A 14 -15.35 23.97 -1.49
N ASP A 15 -15.50 23.12 -2.51
CA ASP A 15 -16.23 21.87 -2.46
C ASP A 15 -15.34 20.61 -2.50
N GLY A 16 -14.03 20.66 -2.26
CA GLY A 16 -13.22 19.45 -2.20
C GLY A 16 -12.84 19.06 -0.78
N LEU A 17 -12.23 17.88 -0.63
CA LEU A 17 -11.62 17.43 0.62
C LEU A 17 -10.11 17.63 0.51
N GLY A 18 -9.50 18.38 1.43
CA GLY A 18 -8.06 18.57 1.42
C GLY A 18 -7.29 17.44 2.07
N TYR A 19 -5.98 17.53 2.00
CA TYR A 19 -5.08 16.65 2.75
C TYR A 19 -4.14 17.50 3.59
N LEU A 20 -4.15 17.26 4.89
CA LEU A 20 -3.48 18.10 5.89
C LEU A 20 -3.92 19.58 5.84
N GLN A 21 -5.09 19.88 5.28
CA GLN A 21 -5.63 21.24 5.19
C GLN A 21 -5.82 21.90 6.56
N PHE A 22 -5.99 21.08 7.61
CA PHE A 22 -6.12 21.55 9.00
C PHE A 22 -4.83 22.14 9.57
N LEU A 23 -3.67 21.82 8.98
CA LEU A 23 -2.37 22.05 9.59
C LEU A 23 -2.00 23.55 9.72
N PRO A 24 -2.22 24.41 8.70
CA PRO A 24 -1.99 25.86 8.84
C PRO A 24 -2.81 26.47 9.97
N ASP A 25 -4.09 26.13 10.06
CA ASP A 25 -5.00 26.66 11.08
C ASP A 25 -4.59 26.17 12.46
N LEU A 26 -4.30 24.88 12.59
CA LEU A 26 -3.88 24.29 13.87
C LEU A 26 -2.60 24.94 14.41
N LEU A 27 -1.64 25.27 13.55
CA LEU A 27 -0.42 26.00 13.92
C LEU A 27 -0.68 27.44 14.32
N SER A 28 -1.66 28.08 13.67
CA SER A 28 -2.06 29.46 13.97
C SER A 28 -2.79 29.56 15.30
N THR A 29 -3.61 28.55 15.64
CA THR A 29 -4.29 28.45 16.94
C THR A 29 -3.35 28.04 18.07
N HIS A 30 -2.29 27.28 17.78
CA HIS A 30 -1.33 26.79 18.78
C HIS A 30 0.12 27.23 18.50
N PRO A 31 0.41 28.55 18.40
CA PRO A 31 1.73 29.05 17.95
C PRO A 31 2.88 28.71 18.91
N ASN A 32 2.54 28.50 20.18
CA ASN A 32 3.48 28.17 21.25
C ASN A 32 3.60 26.67 21.52
N ASN A 33 2.88 25.81 20.79
CA ASN A 33 2.98 24.37 20.99
C ASN A 33 4.30 23.84 20.37
N ILE A 34 5.29 23.63 21.25
CA ILE A 34 6.64 23.19 20.89
C ILE A 34 6.61 21.80 20.24
N CYS A 35 5.81 20.87 20.76
CA CYS A 35 5.71 19.49 20.26
C CYS A 35 5.23 19.45 18.80
N LEU A 36 4.17 20.19 18.48
CA LEU A 36 3.63 20.30 17.12
C LEU A 36 4.66 20.90 16.16
N ARG A 37 5.32 21.99 16.57
CA ARG A 37 6.34 22.67 15.75
C ARG A 37 7.57 21.81 15.50
N ASP A 38 8.07 21.10 16.51
CA ASP A 38 9.23 20.22 16.36
C ASP A 38 8.90 19.02 15.46
N SER A 39 7.72 18.43 15.62
CA SER A 39 7.24 17.33 14.76
C SER A 39 7.10 17.78 13.31
N LEU A 40 6.56 18.97 13.08
CA LEU A 40 6.49 19.59 11.74
C LEU A 40 7.87 19.86 11.15
N ASN A 41 8.81 20.35 11.95
CA ASN A 41 10.19 20.56 11.52
C ASN A 41 10.86 19.25 11.11
N ALA A 42 10.66 18.18 11.90
CA ALA A 42 11.21 16.86 11.60
C ALA A 42 10.67 16.29 10.28
N VAL A 43 9.36 16.28 10.08
CA VAL A 43 8.76 15.77 8.82
C VAL A 43 9.11 16.66 7.63
N ALA A 44 9.12 17.98 7.80
CA ALA A 44 9.45 18.90 6.72
C ALA A 44 10.92 18.79 6.31
N MET A 45 11.85 18.67 7.27
CA MET A 45 13.26 18.47 6.97
C MET A 45 13.50 17.11 6.32
N THR A 46 12.82 16.06 6.78
CA THR A 46 12.90 14.73 6.13
C THR A 46 12.44 14.81 4.68
N SER A 47 11.30 15.46 4.41
CA SER A 47 10.81 15.63 3.03
C SER A 47 11.76 16.42 2.13
N LEU A 48 12.49 17.39 2.68
CA LEU A 48 13.48 18.18 1.95
C LEU A 48 14.80 17.43 1.75
N ALA A 49 15.26 16.73 2.79
CA ALA A 49 16.43 15.88 2.77
C ALA A 49 16.30 14.82 1.67
N ASN A 50 15.12 14.22 1.58
CA ASN A 50 14.76 13.29 0.53
C ASN A 50 15.05 13.89 -0.87
N VAL A 51 14.32 14.94 -1.24
CA VAL A 51 14.42 15.50 -2.61
C VAL A 51 15.79 16.11 -2.93
N SER A 52 16.52 16.56 -1.92
CA SER A 52 17.89 17.09 -2.10
C SER A 52 18.97 16.00 -2.14
N SER A 53 18.67 14.78 -1.67
CA SER A 53 19.59 13.64 -1.61
C SER A 53 20.94 13.95 -0.96
N THR A 54 20.99 14.88 -0.01
CA THR A 54 22.22 15.26 0.70
C THR A 54 22.26 14.67 2.10
N SER A 55 23.33 13.95 2.41
CA SER A 55 23.53 13.29 3.70
C SER A 55 23.47 14.27 4.89
N ILE A 56 23.94 15.51 4.70
CA ILE A 56 23.89 16.57 5.71
C ILE A 56 22.44 16.90 6.09
N LEU A 57 21.53 16.95 5.11
CA LEU A 57 20.12 17.23 5.37
C LEU A 57 19.42 16.03 6.01
N HIS A 58 19.81 14.80 5.68
CA HIS A 58 19.33 13.61 6.39
C HIS A 58 19.76 13.61 7.86
N LEU A 59 21.04 13.88 8.15
CA LEU A 59 21.54 14.02 9.51
C LEU A 59 20.77 15.10 10.28
N LYS A 60 20.50 16.25 9.63
CA LYS A 60 19.70 17.31 10.24
C LYS A 60 18.26 16.88 10.50
N ALA A 61 17.67 16.11 9.61
CA ALA A 61 16.34 15.54 9.78
C ALA A 61 16.29 14.59 10.98
N ASP A 62 17.30 13.73 11.18
CA ASP A 62 17.41 12.83 12.33
C ASP A 62 17.57 13.58 13.66
N GLN A 63 18.35 14.67 13.65
CA GLN A 63 18.48 15.56 14.81
C GLN A 63 17.14 16.19 15.19
N LEU A 64 16.41 16.73 14.20
CA LEU A 64 15.09 17.33 14.42
C LEU A 64 14.06 16.31 14.86
N TYR A 65 14.09 15.10 14.32
CA TYR A 65 13.27 13.99 14.77
C TYR A 65 13.53 13.64 16.24
N SER A 66 14.79 13.55 16.64
CA SER A 66 15.17 13.30 18.04
C SER A 66 14.70 14.42 18.98
N ILE A 67 14.73 15.67 18.53
CA ILE A 67 14.17 16.82 19.26
C ILE A 67 12.65 16.64 19.40
N ALA A 68 11.96 16.34 18.31
CA ALA A 68 10.51 16.16 18.31
C ALA A 68 10.04 15.01 19.21
N LEU A 69 10.76 13.87 19.25
CA LEU A 69 10.47 12.77 20.17
C LEU A 69 10.61 13.19 21.64
N ARG A 70 11.63 13.99 21.98
CA ARG A 70 11.79 14.53 23.34
C ARG A 70 10.66 15.49 23.71
N SER A 71 10.32 16.40 22.81
CA SER A 71 9.22 17.36 23.00
C SER A 71 7.87 16.65 23.14
N MET A 72 7.63 15.59 22.37
CA MET A 72 6.46 14.72 22.50
C MET A 72 6.42 13.97 23.82
N GLY A 73 7.54 13.39 24.27
CA GLY A 73 7.61 12.73 25.57
C GLY A 73 7.33 13.70 26.73
N THR A 74 7.78 14.96 26.63
CA THR A 74 7.45 16.00 27.61
C THR A 74 5.98 16.38 27.55
N ALA A 75 5.42 16.58 26.35
CA ALA A 75 4.01 16.89 26.17
C ALA A 75 3.10 15.78 26.73
N LEU A 76 3.40 14.51 26.44
CA LEU A 76 2.64 13.36 26.97
C LEU A 76 2.66 13.29 28.50
N ARG A 77 3.75 13.69 29.16
CA ARG A 77 3.83 13.74 30.63
C ARG A 77 3.10 14.94 31.24
N ALA A 78 3.05 16.05 30.51
CA ALA A 78 2.44 17.30 30.97
C ALA A 78 0.96 17.41 30.59
N CYS A 79 0.46 16.54 29.71
CA CYS A 79 -0.88 16.67 29.13
C CYS A 79 -1.96 16.54 30.22
N SER A 80 -2.66 17.64 30.48
CA SER A 80 -4.04 17.63 30.95
C SER A 80 -4.97 17.46 29.74
N ASP A 81 -6.24 17.16 29.99
CA ASP A 81 -7.27 16.84 28.98
C ASP A 81 -7.52 17.92 27.89
N GLU A 82 -6.94 19.13 28.02
CA GLU A 82 -7.31 20.32 27.24
C GLU A 82 -6.51 20.54 25.94
N ASP A 83 -5.32 19.95 25.75
CA ASP A 83 -4.38 20.29 24.63
C ASP A 83 -4.19 19.15 23.61
N ASP A 84 -5.25 18.39 23.38
CA ASP A 84 -5.23 17.07 22.75
C ASP A 84 -5.04 17.13 21.22
N ALA A 85 -5.61 18.11 20.53
CA ALA A 85 -5.53 18.20 19.06
C ALA A 85 -4.10 18.43 18.53
N ALA A 86 -3.34 19.32 19.16
CA ALA A 86 -1.97 19.62 18.77
C ALA A 86 -1.03 18.43 19.04
N LEU A 87 -1.21 17.74 20.17
CA LEU A 87 -0.47 16.53 20.49
C LEU A 87 -0.79 15.40 19.49
N LEU A 88 -2.06 15.18 19.17
CA LEU A 88 -2.47 14.17 18.19
C LEU A 88 -1.90 14.46 16.80
N ALA A 89 -1.91 15.73 16.37
CA ALA A 89 -1.28 16.15 15.12
C ALA A 89 0.24 15.91 15.16
N ALA A 90 0.91 16.20 16.27
CA ALA A 90 2.34 15.94 16.43
C ALA A 90 2.67 14.45 16.27
N VAL A 91 1.91 13.56 16.91
CA VAL A 91 2.07 12.10 16.77
C VAL A 91 1.85 11.65 15.32
N PHE A 92 0.80 12.17 14.66
CA PHE A 92 0.54 11.89 13.26
C PHE A 92 1.68 12.36 12.33
N LEU A 93 2.24 13.57 12.56
CA LEU A 93 3.35 14.09 11.75
C LEU A 93 4.64 13.29 11.96
N ILE A 94 4.88 12.79 13.17
CA ILE A 94 6.01 11.90 13.46
C ILE A 94 5.89 10.57 12.72
N GLN A 95 4.72 9.97 12.68
CA GLN A 95 4.49 8.80 11.84
C GLN A 95 4.69 9.10 10.36
N LYS A 96 4.22 10.27 9.89
CA LYS A 96 4.45 10.69 8.50
C LYS A 96 5.93 10.89 8.22
N ARG A 97 6.71 11.37 9.20
CA ARG A 97 8.16 11.45 9.08
C ARG A 97 8.76 10.07 8.89
N GLU A 98 8.36 9.10 9.70
CA GLU A 98 8.88 7.73 9.65
C GLU A 98 8.54 7.03 8.34
N ALA A 99 7.33 7.26 7.84
CA ALA A 99 6.91 6.88 6.50
C ALA A 99 7.86 7.45 5.43
N LEU A 100 8.12 8.76 5.50
CA LEU A 100 9.01 9.43 4.56
C LEU A 100 10.48 9.07 4.73
N SER A 101 10.92 8.66 5.92
CA SER A 101 12.29 8.21 6.17
C SER A 101 12.49 6.72 5.93
N GLY A 102 11.40 5.98 5.71
CA GLY A 102 11.45 4.53 5.54
C GLY A 102 11.65 3.69 6.78
N ASN A 103 11.62 4.30 7.97
CA ASN A 103 11.95 3.60 9.20
C ASN A 103 10.72 2.89 9.78
N VAL A 104 10.49 1.70 9.26
CA VAL A 104 9.39 0.78 9.57
C VAL A 104 9.17 0.48 11.03
N ASN A 105 10.27 0.15 11.69
CA ASN A 105 10.25 -0.41 13.02
C ASN A 105 9.90 0.69 14.02
N ALA A 106 10.23 1.95 13.69
CA ALA A 106 9.87 3.12 14.46
C ALA A 106 8.37 3.50 14.35
N MET A 107 7.66 3.08 13.29
CA MET A 107 6.25 3.44 13.09
C MET A 107 5.27 2.74 14.02
N LYS A 108 5.49 1.46 14.32
CA LYS A 108 4.50 0.64 15.05
C LYS A 108 4.16 1.18 16.44
N PRO A 109 5.14 1.62 17.26
CA PRO A 109 4.86 2.23 18.55
C PRO A 109 4.01 3.49 18.43
N HIS A 110 4.31 4.38 17.48
CA HIS A 110 3.56 5.61 17.29
C HIS A 110 2.16 5.37 16.77
N GLU A 111 1.95 4.38 15.89
CA GLU A 111 0.61 4.00 15.45
C GLU A 111 -0.23 3.45 16.59
N THR A 112 0.35 2.56 17.37
CA THR A 112 -0.30 2.05 18.59
C THR A 112 -0.65 3.23 19.51
N GLY A 113 0.28 4.15 19.74
CA GLY A 113 0.06 5.36 20.52
C GLY A 113 -1.06 6.24 19.98
N LEU A 114 -1.09 6.49 18.67
CA LEU A 114 -2.12 7.29 18.01
C LEU A 114 -3.52 6.67 18.19
N VAL A 115 -3.63 5.35 18.04
CA VAL A 115 -4.89 4.63 18.28
C VAL A 115 -5.31 4.73 19.75
N GLN A 116 -4.39 4.60 20.70
CA GLN A 116 -4.72 4.74 22.11
C GLN A 116 -5.17 6.17 22.45
N LEU A 117 -4.53 7.19 21.88
CA LEU A 117 -4.97 8.58 22.00
C LEU A 117 -6.37 8.77 21.42
N LEU A 118 -6.65 8.22 20.24
CA LEU A 118 -7.99 8.26 19.65
C LEU A 118 -9.04 7.53 20.51
N ARG A 119 -8.69 6.39 21.12
CA ARG A 119 -9.60 5.66 22.02
C ARG A 119 -9.86 6.43 23.31
N ALA A 120 -8.84 7.06 23.88
CA ALA A 120 -9.01 7.94 25.04
C ALA A 120 -9.93 9.14 24.70
N ARG A 121 -9.86 9.63 23.46
CA ARG A 121 -10.71 10.68 22.90
C ARG A 121 -12.11 10.24 22.51
N ALA A 122 -12.35 8.95 22.39
CA ALA A 122 -13.51 8.41 21.70
C ALA A 122 -14.88 9.03 22.05
N PRO A 123 -15.18 9.39 23.32
CA PRO A 123 -16.46 10.01 23.65
C PRO A 123 -16.57 11.51 23.29
N ARG A 124 -15.47 12.17 22.89
CA ARG A 124 -15.43 13.62 22.63
C ARG A 124 -15.72 13.91 21.15
N LYS A 125 -16.63 14.84 20.90
CA LYS A 125 -16.82 15.44 19.57
C LYS A 125 -15.64 16.37 19.25
N PRO A 126 -15.26 16.52 17.97
CA PRO A 126 -14.28 17.53 17.60
C PRO A 126 -14.76 18.92 18.05
N GLN A 127 -13.87 19.69 18.67
CA GLN A 127 -14.16 21.01 19.21
C GLN A 127 -13.92 22.13 18.18
N SER A 128 -13.22 21.82 17.09
CA SER A 128 -12.91 22.76 16.02
C SER A 128 -12.87 22.09 14.65
N GLU A 129 -12.99 22.87 13.58
CA GLU A 129 -12.88 22.38 12.21
C GLU A 129 -11.49 21.78 11.89
N PRO A 130 -10.35 22.38 12.30
CA PRO A 130 -9.03 21.77 12.11
C PRO A 130 -8.90 20.42 12.82
N GLU A 131 -9.46 20.29 14.02
CA GLU A 131 -9.49 19.02 14.74
C GLU A 131 -10.33 17.97 14.01
N ALA A 132 -11.50 18.33 13.49
CA ALA A 132 -12.32 17.44 12.68
C ALA A 132 -11.56 16.95 11.43
N GLY A 133 -10.86 17.86 10.74
CA GLY A 133 -10.02 17.53 9.57
C GLY A 133 -8.86 16.60 9.91
N LEU A 134 -8.21 16.79 11.07
CA LEU A 134 -7.16 15.91 11.59
C LEU A 134 -7.70 14.50 11.85
N LEU A 135 -8.81 14.40 12.60
CA LEU A 135 -9.42 13.12 12.97
C LEU A 135 -9.88 12.35 11.72
N TRP A 136 -10.47 13.05 10.75
CA TRP A 136 -10.84 12.46 9.46
C TRP A 136 -9.63 11.92 8.70
N THR A 137 -8.54 12.69 8.63
CA THR A 137 -7.30 12.27 7.94
C THR A 137 -6.70 11.02 8.60
N ILE A 138 -6.68 10.96 9.93
CA ILE A 138 -6.20 9.80 10.66
C ILE A 138 -7.10 8.59 10.42
N HIS A 139 -8.42 8.78 10.50
CA HIS A 139 -9.40 7.72 10.27
C HIS A 139 -9.26 7.12 8.87
N ALA A 140 -9.22 7.97 7.83
CA ALA A 140 -9.04 7.53 6.45
C ALA A 140 -7.75 6.69 6.28
N ARG A 141 -6.65 7.11 6.90
CA ARG A 141 -5.38 6.36 6.87
C ARG A 141 -5.50 5.01 7.58
N LEU A 142 -6.08 4.96 8.77
CA LEU A 142 -6.26 3.72 9.54
C LEU A 142 -7.18 2.74 8.80
N GLN A 143 -8.23 3.25 8.16
CA GLN A 143 -9.15 2.46 7.35
C GLN A 143 -8.47 1.88 6.12
N VAL A 144 -7.69 2.67 5.38
CA VAL A 144 -6.95 2.15 4.22
C VAL A 144 -6.00 1.03 4.64
N ARG A 145 -5.33 1.17 5.79
CA ARG A 145 -4.43 0.13 6.32
C ARG A 145 -5.17 -1.13 6.79
N SER A 146 -6.35 -1.00 7.39
CA SER A 146 -7.06 -2.17 7.92
C SER A 146 -7.55 -3.13 6.84
N MET A 147 -7.66 -2.66 5.59
CA MET A 147 -7.97 -3.50 4.43
C MET A 147 -6.88 -4.53 4.11
N ASP A 148 -5.64 -4.31 4.57
CA ASP A 148 -4.54 -5.27 4.41
C ASP A 148 -4.69 -6.50 5.33
N GLY A 149 -5.78 -6.62 6.10
CA GLY A 149 -6.05 -7.75 7.00
C GLY A 149 -5.09 -7.83 8.21
N GLY A 150 -4.29 -6.78 8.46
CA GLY A 150 -3.54 -6.65 9.71
C GLY A 150 -4.48 -6.57 10.92
N LYS A 151 -3.96 -6.78 12.14
CA LYS A 151 -4.71 -6.49 13.36
C LYS A 151 -5.15 -5.03 13.30
N SER A 152 -6.45 -4.80 13.09
CA SER A 152 -6.99 -3.45 12.98
C SER A 152 -6.86 -2.81 14.34
N CYS A 153 -5.93 -1.86 14.47
CA CYS A 153 -5.93 -0.98 15.62
C CYS A 153 -7.22 -0.11 15.64
N ALA A 154 -7.97 -0.08 14.54
CA ALA A 154 -9.28 0.55 14.43
C ALA A 154 -10.46 -0.33 14.88
N ASP A 155 -10.25 -1.56 15.36
CA ASP A 155 -11.33 -2.31 16.03
C ASP A 155 -11.82 -1.49 17.24
N GLY A 156 -13.08 -1.02 17.18
CA GLY A 156 -13.70 -0.10 18.13
C GLY A 156 -13.68 1.39 17.76
N LEU A 157 -12.91 1.80 16.73
CA LEU A 157 -12.98 3.14 16.15
C LEU A 157 -14.09 3.25 15.09
N ASP A 158 -14.61 2.15 14.56
CA ASP A 158 -15.80 2.17 13.66
C ASP A 158 -17.05 2.75 14.35
N ALA A 159 -17.09 2.71 15.69
CA ALA A 159 -18.12 3.34 16.52
C ALA A 159 -17.85 4.84 16.78
N LEU A 160 -16.72 5.38 16.31
CA LEU A 160 -16.47 6.79 16.39
C LEU A 160 -17.34 7.51 15.37
N ASP A 161 -18.45 8.02 15.89
CA ASP A 161 -19.28 9.10 15.32
C ASP A 161 -18.49 10.39 14.98
N LEU A 162 -17.15 10.35 15.05
CA LEU A 162 -16.20 11.36 14.57
C LEU A 162 -16.41 11.71 13.09
N ALA A 163 -17.03 10.80 12.32
CA ALA A 163 -17.38 11.01 10.92
C ALA A 163 -18.64 11.88 10.70
N LYS A 164 -19.28 12.43 11.74
CA LYS A 164 -20.33 13.46 11.60
C LYS A 164 -19.76 14.88 11.43
N GLY A 165 -18.61 15.02 10.76
CA GLY A 165 -18.30 16.26 10.04
C GLY A 165 -19.37 16.52 8.96
N PRO A 166 -19.29 17.61 8.16
CA PRO A 166 -20.25 17.85 7.08
C PRO A 166 -20.24 16.65 6.12
N GLN A 167 -21.15 15.71 6.34
CA GLN A 167 -21.17 14.44 5.66
C GLN A 167 -21.63 14.70 4.23
N ARG A 168 -20.75 14.39 3.29
CA ARG A 168 -21.21 14.07 1.94
C ARG A 168 -21.70 12.62 1.98
N PRO A 169 -22.99 12.36 1.67
CA PRO A 169 -23.58 11.02 1.70
C PRO A 169 -22.78 9.97 0.89
N LEU A 170 -22.03 10.44 -0.12
CA LEU A 170 -21.23 9.59 -1.00
C LEU A 170 -20.00 8.98 -0.31
N GLN A 171 -19.41 9.67 0.68
CA GLN A 171 -18.22 9.18 1.38
C GLN A 171 -18.58 8.21 2.51
N SER A 172 -19.75 8.37 3.14
CA SER A 172 -20.20 7.47 4.20
C SER A 172 -20.50 6.06 3.69
N GLY A 173 -21.11 5.95 2.50
CA GLY A 173 -21.33 4.65 1.83
C GLY A 173 -20.02 3.91 1.53
N LEU A 174 -19.04 4.60 0.91
CA LEU A 174 -17.72 4.02 0.66
C LEU A 174 -17.01 3.57 1.95
N ASN A 175 -17.02 4.41 2.98
CA ASN A 175 -16.36 4.09 4.24
C ASN A 175 -16.99 2.85 4.89
N HIS A 176 -18.32 2.67 4.81
CA HIS A 176 -18.97 1.47 5.29
C HIS A 176 -18.46 0.22 4.55
N MET A 177 -18.45 0.26 3.21
CA MET A 177 -17.95 -0.84 2.39
C MET A 177 -16.48 -1.16 2.68
N TYR A 178 -15.61 -0.15 2.86
CA TYR A 178 -14.21 -0.36 3.25
C TYR A 178 -14.07 -1.03 4.63
N GLY A 179 -14.96 -0.72 5.57
CA GLY A 179 -15.05 -1.42 6.85
C GLY A 179 -15.36 -2.91 6.67
N ASN A 180 -16.33 -3.23 5.80
CA ASN A 180 -16.70 -4.62 5.47
C ASN A 180 -15.55 -5.38 4.79
N VAL A 181 -14.86 -4.76 3.81
CA VAL A 181 -13.64 -5.32 3.18
C VAL A 181 -12.59 -5.64 4.24
N SER A 182 -12.30 -4.67 5.11
CA SER A 182 -11.29 -4.82 6.15
C SER A 182 -11.63 -5.96 7.12
N LYS A 183 -12.90 -6.06 7.53
CA LYS A 183 -13.38 -7.12 8.40
C LYS A 183 -13.20 -8.49 7.75
N PHE A 184 -13.63 -8.63 6.49
CA PHE A 184 -13.48 -9.87 5.74
C PHE A 184 -12.02 -10.29 5.57
N CYS A 185 -11.13 -9.37 5.16
CA CYS A 185 -9.69 -9.66 5.05
C CYS A 185 -9.08 -10.14 6.38
N ARG A 186 -9.50 -9.58 7.52
CA ARG A 186 -9.07 -10.03 8.85
C ARG A 186 -9.59 -11.44 9.17
N ASP A 187 -10.86 -11.69 8.93
CA ASP A 187 -11.47 -13.00 9.16
C ASP A 187 -10.81 -14.08 8.31
N MET A 188 -10.54 -13.79 7.04
CA MET A 188 -9.83 -14.71 6.15
C MET A 188 -8.42 -15.04 6.64
N LYS A 189 -7.64 -14.05 7.08
CA LYS A 189 -6.31 -14.31 7.63
C LYS A 189 -6.34 -15.12 8.92
N ARG A 190 -7.32 -14.85 9.79
CA ARG A 190 -7.53 -15.64 11.02
C ARG A 190 -7.88 -17.08 10.69
N LEU A 191 -8.82 -17.30 9.77
CA LEU A 191 -9.24 -18.64 9.34
C LEU A 191 -8.10 -19.39 8.66
N ALA A 192 -7.33 -18.73 7.79
CA ALA A 192 -6.16 -19.31 7.14
C ALA A 192 -5.11 -19.75 8.19
N LYS A 193 -4.90 -18.94 9.23
CA LYS A 193 -4.01 -19.29 10.34
C LYS A 193 -4.54 -20.50 11.12
N LEU A 194 -5.82 -20.52 11.50
CA LEU A 194 -6.42 -21.67 12.18
C LEU A 194 -6.27 -22.96 11.36
N ASN A 195 -6.39 -22.86 10.04
CA ASN A 195 -6.18 -23.98 9.13
C ASN A 195 -4.72 -24.45 9.12
N ALA A 196 -3.75 -23.51 9.05
CA ALA A 196 -2.33 -23.84 9.12
C ALA A 196 -1.92 -24.47 10.45
N ASP A 197 -2.52 -24.03 11.56
CA ASP A 197 -2.27 -24.53 12.91
C ASP A 197 -2.99 -25.87 13.20
N GLY A 198 -3.77 -26.41 12.25
CA GLY A 198 -4.55 -27.64 12.43
C GLY A 198 -5.72 -27.50 13.40
N LEU A 199 -6.10 -26.27 13.77
CA LEU A 199 -7.19 -25.93 14.69
C LEU A 199 -8.52 -25.67 13.95
N TYR A 200 -8.59 -26.05 12.69
CA TYR A 200 -9.75 -25.84 11.83
C TYR A 200 -10.88 -26.79 12.22
N SER A 201 -12.04 -26.25 12.56
CA SER A 201 -13.18 -27.04 13.05
C SER A 201 -14.43 -26.83 12.18
N SER A 202 -15.48 -27.60 12.45
CA SER A 202 -16.78 -27.42 11.77
C SER A 202 -17.36 -26.02 11.99
N SER A 203 -17.08 -25.36 13.12
CA SER A 203 -17.52 -23.97 13.33
C SER A 203 -16.74 -22.99 12.45
N SER A 204 -15.46 -23.26 12.17
CA SER A 204 -14.64 -22.50 11.22
C SER A 204 -15.17 -22.58 9.79
N LEU A 205 -15.76 -23.71 9.40
CA LEU A 205 -16.41 -23.87 8.08
C LEU A 205 -17.68 -23.04 7.94
N ILE A 206 -18.53 -23.03 8.98
CA ILE A 206 -19.74 -22.18 9.02
C ILE A 206 -19.33 -20.70 8.97
N GLU A 207 -18.29 -20.34 9.70
CA GLU A 207 -17.74 -19.00 9.72
C GLU A 207 -17.19 -18.58 8.35
N LEU A 208 -16.45 -19.47 7.67
CA LEU A 208 -15.96 -19.24 6.31
C LEU A 208 -17.11 -19.01 5.32
N SER A 209 -18.16 -19.85 5.36
CA SER A 209 -19.34 -19.68 4.50
C SER A 209 -19.95 -18.29 4.68
N ARG A 210 -20.21 -17.91 5.93
CA ARG A 210 -20.83 -16.61 6.26
C ARG A 210 -19.94 -15.45 5.84
N ALA A 211 -18.63 -15.56 6.03
CA ALA A 211 -17.67 -14.56 5.61
C ALA A 211 -17.68 -14.39 4.09
N LEU A 212 -17.72 -15.49 3.33
CA LEU A 212 -17.83 -15.45 1.86
C LEU A 212 -19.14 -14.81 1.41
N ASP A 213 -20.28 -15.15 2.01
CA ASP A 213 -21.58 -14.56 1.67
C ASP A 213 -21.56 -13.04 1.87
N MET A 214 -21.01 -12.58 3.01
CA MET A 214 -20.82 -11.15 3.28
C MET A 214 -19.84 -10.48 2.29
N ALA A 215 -18.80 -11.19 1.87
CA ALA A 215 -17.82 -10.68 0.92
C ALA A 215 -18.41 -10.50 -0.48
N PHE A 216 -19.21 -11.45 -0.96
CA PHE A 216 -19.92 -11.32 -2.24
C PHE A 216 -20.98 -10.22 -2.21
N GLU A 217 -21.65 -10.03 -1.08
CA GLU A 217 -22.54 -8.88 -0.88
C GLU A 217 -21.78 -7.56 -0.99
N THR A 218 -20.66 -7.45 -0.26
CA THR A 218 -19.80 -6.26 -0.26
C THR A 218 -19.23 -5.99 -1.66
N GLU A 219 -18.84 -7.02 -2.41
CA GLU A 219 -18.37 -6.87 -3.79
C GLU A 219 -19.49 -6.38 -4.71
N ARG A 220 -20.72 -6.86 -4.53
CA ARG A 220 -21.87 -6.38 -5.31
C ARG A 220 -22.13 -4.90 -5.04
N GLU A 221 -22.09 -4.48 -3.78
CA GLU A 221 -22.23 -3.07 -3.39
C GLU A 221 -21.09 -2.20 -3.97
N LEU A 222 -19.83 -2.65 -3.85
CA LEU A 222 -18.67 -1.95 -4.41
C LEU A 222 -18.72 -1.88 -5.94
N ALA A 223 -19.09 -2.95 -6.63
CA ALA A 223 -19.23 -2.96 -8.07
C ALA A 223 -20.38 -2.04 -8.54
N GLY A 224 -21.44 -1.91 -7.75
CA GLY A 224 -22.58 -1.02 -8.02
C GLY A 224 -22.34 0.46 -7.68
N TRP A 225 -21.37 0.76 -6.81
CA TRP A 225 -21.13 2.12 -6.32
C TRP A 225 -20.92 3.17 -7.43
N PRO A 226 -20.09 2.94 -8.48
CA PRO A 226 -19.93 3.91 -9.57
C PRO A 226 -21.25 4.33 -10.22
N SER A 227 -22.23 3.43 -10.31
CA SER A 227 -23.55 3.71 -10.91
C SER A 227 -24.43 4.62 -10.04
N THR A 228 -24.05 4.87 -8.79
CA THR A 228 -24.74 5.79 -7.87
C THR A 228 -24.23 7.23 -7.96
N LEU A 229 -23.17 7.47 -8.75
CA LEU A 229 -22.47 8.74 -8.84
C LEU A 229 -22.98 9.57 -10.02
N LEU A 230 -22.84 10.90 -9.88
CA LEU A 230 -23.05 11.81 -10.99
C LEU A 230 -21.89 11.72 -11.99
N PRO A 231 -22.10 12.01 -13.29
CA PRO A 231 -21.05 11.91 -14.31
C PRO A 231 -19.78 12.71 -13.98
N GLU A 232 -19.89 13.88 -13.36
CA GLU A 232 -18.76 14.72 -12.95
C GLU A 232 -17.92 14.12 -11.81
N GLN A 233 -18.44 13.12 -11.11
CA GLN A 233 -17.76 12.42 -10.01
C GLN A 233 -17.02 11.16 -10.49
N LEU A 234 -17.32 10.71 -11.72
CA LEU A 234 -16.63 9.61 -12.36
C LEU A 234 -15.23 10.05 -12.85
N PRO A 235 -14.27 9.12 -12.96
CA PRO A 235 -12.99 9.42 -13.60
C PRO A 235 -13.23 9.85 -15.04
N ARG A 236 -12.52 10.89 -15.48
CA ARG A 236 -12.53 11.26 -16.90
C ARG A 236 -11.62 10.32 -17.66
N GLU A 237 -12.18 9.67 -18.68
CA GLU A 237 -11.40 8.86 -19.62
C GLU A 237 -10.86 9.76 -20.73
N VAL A 238 -9.54 9.79 -20.86
CA VAL A 238 -8.86 10.52 -21.92
C VAL A 238 -8.11 9.53 -22.80
N GLU A 239 -8.34 9.60 -24.10
CA GLU A 239 -7.56 8.85 -25.07
C GLU A 239 -6.12 9.36 -25.09
N LEU A 240 -5.17 8.43 -25.06
CA LEU A 240 -3.76 8.73 -25.18
C LEU A 240 -3.48 9.29 -26.59
N ALA A 241 -3.28 10.60 -26.70
CA ALA A 241 -2.97 11.25 -27.98
C ALA A 241 -1.72 10.60 -28.62
N SER A 242 -1.85 10.17 -29.88
CA SER A 242 -0.93 9.26 -30.60
C SER A 242 0.51 9.75 -30.85
N GLY A 243 1.04 10.72 -30.11
CA GLY A 243 2.38 11.28 -30.34
C GLY A 243 3.12 11.87 -29.14
N GLY A 244 2.58 11.81 -27.93
CA GLY A 244 3.17 12.50 -26.76
C GLY A 244 3.65 11.62 -25.61
N ILE A 245 3.44 10.31 -25.67
CA ILE A 245 3.58 9.42 -24.53
C ILE A 245 4.81 8.52 -24.67
N SER A 246 5.57 8.38 -23.58
CA SER A 246 6.73 7.47 -23.51
C SER A 246 6.35 6.08 -24.04
N PRO A 247 7.18 5.43 -24.87
CA PRO A 247 6.97 4.04 -25.31
C PRO A 247 6.66 3.05 -24.17
N GLU A 248 7.05 3.40 -22.95
CA GLU A 248 6.85 2.66 -21.70
C GLU A 248 5.38 2.57 -21.25
N LEU A 249 4.51 3.49 -21.70
CA LEU A 249 3.08 3.52 -21.30
C LEU A 249 2.16 2.77 -22.28
N ARG A 250 2.73 2.05 -23.27
CA ARG A 250 1.97 1.38 -24.36
C ARG A 250 0.97 0.30 -23.93
N PHE A 251 1.09 -0.25 -22.72
CA PHE A 251 0.11 -1.23 -22.21
C PHE A 251 -1.14 -0.54 -21.63
N ILE A 252 -1.06 0.76 -21.33
CA ILE A 252 -2.21 1.55 -20.89
C ILE A 252 -2.98 1.97 -22.13
N SER A 253 -4.22 1.49 -22.26
CA SER A 253 -5.09 1.83 -23.40
C SER A 253 -5.85 3.14 -23.21
N LYS A 254 -6.04 3.57 -21.96
CA LYS A 254 -6.78 4.79 -21.59
C LYS A 254 -6.17 5.46 -20.36
N LEU A 255 -6.27 6.77 -20.29
CA LEU A 255 -5.81 7.53 -19.13
C LEU A 255 -7.01 7.93 -18.27
N TYR A 256 -6.89 7.79 -16.96
CA TYR A 256 -7.85 8.35 -16.00
C TYR A 256 -7.33 9.67 -15.44
N THR A 257 -8.11 10.74 -15.65
CA THR A 257 -7.85 12.05 -15.06
C THR A 257 -8.99 12.47 -14.14
N PHE A 258 -8.69 13.42 -13.26
CA PHE A 258 -9.61 13.87 -12.22
C PHE A 258 -9.60 15.39 -12.10
N PRO A 259 -10.67 16.02 -11.59
CA PRO A 259 -10.65 17.43 -11.24
C PRO A 259 -9.55 17.76 -10.22
N GLU A 260 -9.41 16.90 -9.20
CA GLU A 260 -8.44 17.08 -8.13
C GLU A 260 -7.69 15.78 -7.80
N ILE A 261 -6.48 15.92 -7.24
CA ILE A 261 -5.65 14.77 -6.83
C ILE A 261 -6.32 13.87 -5.79
N GLN A 262 -7.20 14.45 -4.97
CA GLN A 262 -7.91 13.73 -3.91
C GLN A 262 -9.00 12.81 -4.47
N ASP A 263 -9.62 13.19 -5.60
CA ASP A 263 -10.54 12.31 -6.29
C ASP A 263 -9.79 11.12 -6.89
N GLY A 264 -8.62 11.35 -7.48
CA GLY A 264 -7.75 10.27 -7.95
C GLY A 264 -7.32 9.33 -6.82
N CYS A 265 -7.00 9.86 -5.64
CA CYS A 265 -6.72 9.06 -4.45
C CYS A 265 -7.95 8.25 -4.01
N ARG A 266 -9.14 8.86 -3.95
CA ARG A 266 -10.40 8.19 -3.56
C ARG A 266 -10.73 7.02 -4.49
N TRP A 267 -10.66 7.23 -5.80
CA TRP A 267 -10.89 6.19 -6.81
C TRP A 267 -9.86 5.08 -6.74
N SER A 268 -8.59 5.43 -6.47
CA SER A 268 -7.54 4.43 -6.30
C SER A 268 -7.73 3.60 -5.03
N VAL A 269 -8.16 4.20 -3.92
CA VAL A 269 -8.57 3.45 -2.73
C VAL A 269 -9.67 2.46 -3.09
N TYR A 270 -10.73 2.92 -3.76
CA TYR A 270 -11.84 2.07 -4.22
C TYR A 270 -11.35 0.86 -5.04
N TRP A 271 -10.50 1.08 -6.06
CA TRP A 271 -9.97 -0.02 -6.87
C TRP A 271 -9.10 -0.97 -6.06
N THR A 272 -8.26 -0.46 -5.16
CA THR A 272 -7.46 -1.32 -4.28
C THR A 272 -8.31 -2.14 -3.31
N SER A 273 -9.39 -1.58 -2.77
CA SER A 273 -10.34 -2.31 -1.94
C SER A 273 -10.95 -3.49 -2.69
N ARG A 274 -11.30 -3.29 -3.97
CA ARG A 274 -11.82 -4.37 -4.82
C ARG A 274 -10.76 -5.45 -5.11
N ILE A 275 -9.52 -5.06 -5.42
CA ILE A 275 -8.42 -6.04 -5.60
C ILE A 275 -8.26 -6.89 -4.34
N GLN A 276 -8.23 -6.26 -3.16
CA GLN A 276 -8.04 -6.95 -1.89
C GLN A 276 -9.23 -7.86 -1.54
N LEU A 277 -10.46 -7.37 -1.72
CA LEU A 277 -11.67 -8.16 -1.49
C LEU A 277 -11.72 -9.39 -2.40
N LEU A 278 -11.55 -9.20 -3.71
CA LEU A 278 -11.58 -10.28 -4.69
C LEU A 278 -10.43 -11.27 -4.48
N GLY A 279 -9.24 -10.79 -4.10
CA GLY A 279 -8.12 -11.64 -3.70
C GLY A 279 -8.45 -12.50 -2.49
N ALA A 280 -9.02 -11.91 -1.44
CA ALA A 280 -9.44 -12.62 -0.24
C ALA A 280 -10.60 -13.61 -0.51
N ILE A 281 -11.53 -13.28 -1.42
CA ILE A 281 -12.59 -14.20 -1.88
C ILE A 281 -11.94 -15.40 -2.56
N ASN A 282 -10.97 -15.19 -3.47
CA ASN A 282 -10.28 -16.26 -4.16
C ASN A 282 -9.51 -17.18 -3.18
N GLU A 283 -8.87 -16.59 -2.15
CA GLU A 283 -8.26 -17.36 -1.05
C GLU A 283 -9.31 -18.18 -0.28
N GLY A 284 -10.47 -17.61 0.02
CA GLY A 284 -11.57 -18.32 0.69
C GLY A 284 -12.12 -19.47 -0.14
N LEU A 285 -12.32 -19.28 -1.44
CA LEU A 285 -12.73 -20.35 -2.36
C LEU A 285 -11.66 -21.45 -2.47
N ASN A 286 -10.38 -21.10 -2.39
CA ASN A 286 -9.30 -22.09 -2.29
C ASN A 286 -9.38 -22.88 -0.99
N MET A 287 -9.71 -22.24 0.14
CA MET A 287 -9.92 -22.95 1.41
C MET A 287 -11.11 -23.90 1.34
N VAL A 288 -12.25 -23.47 0.81
CA VAL A 288 -13.43 -24.33 0.56
C VAL A 288 -13.04 -25.58 -0.24
N SER A 289 -12.27 -25.38 -1.31
CA SER A 289 -11.82 -26.48 -2.19
C SER A 289 -10.94 -27.49 -1.44
N ARG A 290 -10.06 -27.01 -0.55
CA ARG A 290 -9.15 -27.86 0.25
C ARG A 290 -9.87 -28.62 1.37
N THR A 291 -10.92 -28.04 1.93
CA THR A 291 -11.69 -28.64 3.03
C THR A 291 -12.83 -29.54 2.53
N ALA A 292 -12.97 -29.70 1.21
CA ALA A 292 -14.08 -30.42 0.57
C ALA A 292 -15.47 -29.93 1.02
N MET A 293 -15.55 -28.66 1.43
CA MET A 293 -16.80 -28.02 1.80
C MET A 293 -17.62 -27.76 0.53
N ARG A 294 -18.93 -28.06 0.59
CA ARG A 294 -19.85 -27.64 -0.47
C ARG A 294 -20.21 -26.18 -0.23
N TYR A 295 -19.83 -25.32 -1.17
CA TYR A 295 -20.21 -23.91 -1.20
C TYR A 295 -20.50 -23.55 -2.66
N ASP A 296 -21.66 -22.95 -2.90
CA ASP A 296 -22.06 -22.51 -4.24
C ASP A 296 -21.64 -21.05 -4.42
N SER A 297 -20.60 -20.84 -5.21
CA SER A 297 -20.01 -19.51 -5.40
C SER A 297 -20.87 -18.69 -6.37
N PRO A 298 -21.34 -17.48 -5.98
CA PRO A 298 -22.12 -16.61 -6.87
C PRO A 298 -21.34 -16.14 -8.10
N LEU A 299 -20.00 -16.09 -8.01
CA LEU A 299 -19.11 -15.70 -9.11
C LEU A 299 -18.12 -16.81 -9.44
N SER A 300 -17.80 -16.95 -10.72
CA SER A 300 -16.72 -17.84 -11.17
C SER A 300 -15.34 -17.23 -10.86
N ARG A 301 -14.31 -18.08 -10.81
CA ARG A 301 -12.92 -17.62 -10.61
C ARG A 301 -12.46 -16.69 -11.74
N ASP A 302 -12.92 -16.92 -12.96
CA ASP A 302 -12.56 -16.07 -14.11
C ASP A 302 -13.13 -14.66 -13.95
N VAL A 303 -14.36 -14.52 -13.47
CA VAL A 303 -14.97 -13.21 -13.20
C VAL A 303 -14.24 -12.49 -12.07
N ILE A 304 -13.87 -13.21 -11.00
CA ILE A 304 -13.07 -12.66 -9.89
C ILE A 304 -11.71 -12.15 -10.39
N ASN A 305 -11.01 -12.96 -11.19
CA ASN A 305 -9.71 -12.59 -11.75
C ASN A 305 -9.82 -11.40 -12.72
N LEU A 306 -10.84 -11.39 -13.59
CA LEU A 306 -11.11 -10.28 -14.48
C LEU A 306 -11.41 -8.99 -13.71
N GLY A 307 -12.15 -9.07 -12.60
CA GLY A 307 -12.43 -7.92 -11.73
C GLY A 307 -11.17 -7.32 -11.11
N MET A 308 -10.26 -8.16 -10.59
CA MET A 308 -8.96 -7.72 -10.07
C MET A 308 -8.10 -7.08 -11.17
N GLN A 309 -8.02 -7.70 -12.35
CA GLN A 309 -7.26 -7.18 -13.48
C GLN A 309 -7.81 -5.82 -13.93
N SER A 310 -9.13 -5.69 -14.05
CA SER A 310 -9.79 -4.44 -14.42
C SER A 310 -9.51 -3.31 -13.41
N ALA A 311 -9.53 -3.62 -12.11
CA ALA A 311 -9.16 -2.66 -11.07
C ALA A 311 -7.66 -2.29 -11.13
N ALA A 312 -6.78 -3.25 -11.41
CA ALA A 312 -5.36 -3.01 -11.61
C ALA A 312 -5.06 -2.11 -12.81
N ASP A 313 -5.73 -2.37 -13.94
CA ASP A 313 -5.66 -1.53 -15.14
C ASP A 313 -6.10 -0.10 -14.84
N SER A 314 -7.16 0.04 -14.04
CA SER A 314 -7.69 1.35 -13.67
C SER A 314 -6.72 2.14 -12.80
N ILE A 315 -6.07 1.50 -11.82
CA ILE A 315 -5.01 2.14 -11.04
C ILE A 315 -3.85 2.55 -11.95
N CYS A 316 -3.36 1.67 -12.81
CA CYS A 316 -2.26 1.98 -13.73
C CYS A 316 -2.62 3.19 -14.63
N SER A 317 -3.86 3.25 -15.09
CA SER A 317 -4.39 4.33 -15.93
C SER A 317 -4.50 5.68 -15.20
N ALA A 318 -4.65 5.68 -13.86
CA ALA A 318 -4.74 6.90 -13.05
C ALA A 318 -3.38 7.42 -12.58
N VAL A 319 -2.36 6.56 -12.52
CA VAL A 319 -1.03 6.89 -11.99
C VAL A 319 -0.39 8.09 -12.70
N PRO A 320 -0.37 8.22 -14.04
CA PRO A 320 0.27 9.37 -14.69
C PRO A 320 -0.33 10.71 -14.22
N PHE A 321 -1.65 10.78 -14.07
CA PHE A 321 -2.32 11.95 -13.50
C PHE A 321 -1.89 12.18 -12.04
N MET A 322 -1.87 11.10 -11.25
CA MET A 322 -1.52 11.11 -9.84
C MET A 322 -0.06 11.44 -9.54
N ILE A 323 0.86 11.38 -10.50
CA ILE A 323 2.28 11.70 -10.28
C ILE A 323 2.72 12.98 -11.01
N GLY A 324 1.77 13.64 -11.68
CA GLY A 324 1.94 14.94 -12.30
C GLY A 324 2.58 14.89 -13.66
N GLU A 325 2.41 13.76 -14.36
CA GLU A 325 2.86 13.61 -15.74
C GLU A 325 1.85 14.15 -16.75
N VAL A 326 0.58 14.25 -16.35
CA VAL A 326 -0.52 14.76 -17.17
C VAL A 326 -1.43 15.67 -16.35
N ASP A 327 -2.04 16.65 -17.00
CA ASP A 327 -3.02 17.56 -16.40
C ASP A 327 -4.44 16.93 -16.35
N PRO A 328 -5.45 17.61 -15.78
CA PRO A 328 -6.83 17.12 -15.78
C PRO A 328 -7.43 16.88 -17.17
N GLU A 329 -6.87 17.49 -18.22
CA GLU A 329 -7.24 17.29 -19.63
C GLU A 329 -6.43 16.17 -20.31
N GLY A 330 -5.54 15.50 -19.56
CA GLY A 330 -4.68 14.42 -20.05
C GLY A 330 -3.50 14.89 -20.89
N ARG A 331 -3.20 16.20 -20.91
CA ARG A 331 -2.07 16.76 -21.64
C ARG A 331 -0.79 16.58 -20.83
N PRO A 332 0.34 16.20 -21.47
CA PRO A 332 1.61 16.04 -20.78
C PRO A 332 2.06 17.31 -20.05
N LEU A 333 2.37 17.19 -18.76
CA LEU A 333 2.94 18.26 -17.95
C LEU A 333 4.48 18.17 -17.98
N VAL A 334 5.11 18.91 -18.90
CA VAL A 334 6.56 19.01 -18.96
C VAL A 334 7.07 20.00 -17.91
N GLY A 335 7.83 19.51 -16.93
CA GLY A 335 8.61 20.36 -16.03
C GLY A 335 7.85 21.06 -14.89
N GLN A 336 6.58 20.74 -14.65
CA GLN A 336 5.85 21.32 -13.51
C GLN A 336 6.19 20.64 -12.17
N ARG A 337 6.23 21.46 -11.11
CA ARG A 337 6.43 21.06 -9.70
C ARG A 337 5.08 20.75 -9.07
N GLY A 338 5.06 19.69 -8.25
CA GLY A 338 3.85 18.99 -7.82
C GLY A 338 3.88 17.65 -8.54
N GLN A 339 3.91 16.49 -7.88
CA GLN A 339 2.88 16.04 -6.96
C GLN A 339 3.49 15.03 -5.95
N ALA A 340 4.35 15.47 -5.03
CA ALA A 340 4.93 14.55 -4.04
C ALA A 340 3.83 13.86 -3.21
N LEU A 341 2.71 14.54 -2.98
CA LEU A 341 1.51 13.96 -2.38
C LEU A 341 0.88 12.86 -3.24
N GLY A 342 0.70 13.12 -4.54
CA GLY A 342 0.11 12.14 -5.44
C GLY A 342 1.01 10.93 -5.66
N ALA A 343 2.33 11.14 -5.77
CA ALA A 343 3.34 10.09 -5.74
C ALA A 343 3.32 9.26 -4.44
N TYR A 344 3.17 9.94 -3.30
CA TYR A 344 3.01 9.30 -2.00
C TYR A 344 1.78 8.39 -1.97
N PHE A 345 0.65 8.82 -2.53
CA PHE A 345 -0.53 7.97 -2.66
C PHE A 345 -0.34 6.83 -3.65
N ALA A 346 0.14 7.13 -4.86
CA ALA A 346 0.32 6.18 -5.96
C ALA A 346 1.23 5.01 -5.57
N THR A 347 2.25 5.26 -4.76
CA THR A 347 3.20 4.24 -4.29
C THR A 347 2.49 3.01 -3.73
N ARG A 348 1.54 3.20 -2.80
CA ARG A 348 0.79 2.08 -2.21
C ARG A 348 -0.07 1.36 -3.23
N PHE A 349 -0.75 2.11 -4.10
CA PHE A 349 -1.67 1.52 -5.07
C PHE A 349 -0.95 0.69 -6.13
N ILE A 350 0.17 1.20 -6.65
CA ILE A 350 1.03 0.48 -7.59
C ILE A 350 1.60 -0.79 -6.95
N HIS A 351 1.99 -0.73 -5.67
CA HIS A 351 2.42 -1.92 -4.97
C HIS A 351 1.33 -3.00 -4.90
N ILE A 352 0.10 -2.63 -4.54
CA ILE A 352 -1.03 -3.56 -4.51
C ILE A 352 -1.28 -4.17 -5.89
N VAL A 353 -1.17 -3.37 -6.96
CA VAL A 353 -1.25 -3.89 -8.34
C VAL A 353 -0.15 -4.92 -8.61
N ASN A 354 1.09 -4.63 -8.22
CA ASN A 354 2.20 -5.55 -8.42
C ASN A 354 2.01 -6.90 -7.67
N GLU A 355 1.25 -6.93 -6.58
CA GLU A 355 0.92 -8.18 -5.88
C GLU A 355 -0.20 -9.01 -6.54
N VAL A 356 -0.85 -8.50 -7.59
CA VAL A 356 -1.88 -9.26 -8.34
C VAL A 356 -1.23 -10.47 -9.04
N PRO A 357 -1.66 -11.73 -8.78
CA PRO A 357 -0.92 -12.92 -9.21
C PRO A 357 -0.79 -13.12 -10.73
N PHE A 358 -1.82 -12.71 -11.49
CA PHE A 358 -1.94 -12.93 -12.94
C PHE A 358 -1.75 -11.64 -13.75
N LEU A 359 -1.13 -10.63 -13.16
CA LEU A 359 -0.81 -9.38 -13.86
C LEU A 359 0.05 -9.66 -15.10
N PRO A 360 -0.33 -9.18 -16.30
CA PRO A 360 0.48 -9.28 -17.51
C PRO A 360 1.92 -8.82 -17.28
N GLU A 361 2.88 -9.52 -17.89
CA GLU A 361 4.31 -9.27 -17.67
C GLU A 361 4.69 -7.80 -17.96
N GLN A 362 4.21 -7.24 -19.06
CA GLN A 362 4.49 -5.86 -19.44
C GLN A 362 3.97 -4.85 -18.39
N GLN A 363 2.76 -5.08 -17.87
CA GLN A 363 2.18 -4.24 -16.82
C GLN A 363 2.95 -4.38 -15.50
N ARG A 364 3.37 -5.61 -15.15
CA ARG A 364 4.22 -5.85 -13.98
C ARG A 364 5.55 -5.10 -14.08
N LEU A 365 6.24 -5.21 -15.21
CA LEU A 365 7.49 -4.49 -15.45
C LEU A 365 7.29 -2.98 -15.35
N TRP A 366 6.20 -2.46 -15.90
CA TRP A 366 5.87 -1.05 -15.76
C TRP A 366 5.59 -0.63 -14.31
N THR A 367 4.84 -1.42 -13.54
CA THR A 367 4.58 -1.09 -12.13
C THR A 367 5.88 -1.02 -11.32
N LEU A 368 6.81 -1.94 -11.59
CA LEU A 368 8.14 -1.93 -10.97
C LEU A 368 8.95 -0.70 -11.40
N ASP A 369 8.97 -0.37 -12.70
CA ASP A 369 9.65 0.83 -13.20
C ASP A 369 9.05 2.12 -12.60
N CYS A 370 7.73 2.19 -12.50
CA CYS A 370 7.05 3.30 -11.87
C CYS A 370 7.45 3.44 -10.39
N LEU A 371 7.46 2.35 -9.62
CA LEU A 371 7.93 2.37 -8.22
C LEU A 371 9.40 2.82 -8.12
N LEU A 372 10.27 2.35 -9.02
CA LEU A 372 11.67 2.80 -9.09
C LEU A 372 11.77 4.29 -9.38
N LYS A 373 11.01 4.79 -10.35
CA LYS A 373 10.96 6.20 -10.73
C LYS A 373 10.48 7.07 -9.58
N LEU A 374 9.45 6.65 -8.86
CA LEU A 374 8.96 7.34 -7.67
C LEU A 374 10.03 7.37 -6.57
N GLY A 375 10.70 6.25 -6.33
CA GLY A 375 11.81 6.17 -5.38
C GLY A 375 13.01 7.03 -5.76
N GLN A 376 13.33 7.16 -7.04
CA GLN A 376 14.43 8.01 -7.50
C GLN A 376 14.07 9.50 -7.47
N LYS A 377 12.87 9.86 -7.96
CA LYS A 377 12.41 11.25 -8.08
C LYS A 377 12.13 11.90 -6.72
N TYR A 378 11.70 11.11 -5.74
CA TYR A 378 11.42 11.55 -4.38
C TYR A 378 12.41 10.91 -3.38
N SER A 379 13.62 10.62 -3.86
CA SER A 379 14.79 9.99 -3.23
C SER A 379 14.87 10.16 -1.72
N GLY A 380 15.24 9.12 -0.97
CA GLY A 380 15.18 9.09 0.50
C GLY A 380 14.10 8.16 1.05
N TRP A 381 13.19 7.72 0.18
CA TRP A 381 12.54 6.41 0.32
C TRP A 381 13.56 5.40 -0.21
N SER A 382 14.36 4.73 0.62
CA SER A 382 15.21 3.66 0.09
C SER A 382 14.35 2.60 -0.61
N GLN A 383 14.93 1.82 -1.51
CA GLN A 383 14.18 0.79 -2.23
C GLN A 383 13.48 -0.16 -1.25
N SER A 384 14.15 -0.57 -0.15
CA SER A 384 13.54 -1.29 0.97
C SER A 384 12.47 -0.48 1.70
N ASP A 385 12.58 0.84 1.76
CA ASP A 385 11.64 1.72 2.47
C ASP A 385 10.35 2.01 1.70
N LEU A 386 10.44 2.05 0.38
CA LEU A 386 9.31 2.03 -0.54
C LEU A 386 8.57 0.71 -0.45
N TRP A 387 9.33 -0.39 -0.33
CA TRP A 387 8.78 -1.69 0.04
C TRP A 387 8.20 -1.69 1.44
N ASN A 388 8.57 -0.77 2.34
CA ASN A 388 8.12 -0.82 3.72
C ASN A 388 6.91 0.07 4.03
N GLU A 389 6.70 1.23 3.43
CA GLU A 389 5.34 1.83 3.45
C GLU A 389 4.32 0.89 2.76
N SER A 390 4.80 0.13 1.76
CA SER A 390 4.10 -0.98 1.13
C SER A 390 3.98 -2.23 2.03
N ALA A 391 5.01 -2.53 2.86
CA ALA A 391 5.10 -3.71 3.72
C ALA A 391 4.68 -3.52 5.18
N ILE A 392 4.37 -2.30 5.58
CA ILE A 392 3.80 -1.95 6.88
C ILE A 392 2.27 -1.83 6.77
N GLY A 393 1.71 -2.61 5.86
CA GLY A 393 0.38 -3.20 5.96
C GLY A 393 0.41 -4.70 6.30
N PHE A 394 1.58 -5.37 6.24
CA PHE A 394 1.64 -6.83 6.26
C PHE A 394 1.75 -7.42 7.66
N GLY A 395 0.64 -8.01 8.11
CA GLY A 395 0.69 -9.15 9.02
C GLY A 395 1.08 -10.42 8.27
N SER A 396 2.38 -10.75 8.25
CA SER A 396 2.93 -12.11 8.31
C SER A 396 4.47 -12.04 8.38
N TYR A 397 5.07 -12.54 9.45
CA TYR A 397 6.51 -12.50 9.72
C TYR A 397 7.24 -13.80 9.35
N THR A 398 6.71 -14.64 8.46
CA THR A 398 7.31 -15.97 8.22
C THR A 398 8.17 -16.11 6.97
N GLN A 399 8.43 -15.06 6.18
CA GLN A 399 9.45 -15.12 5.12
C GLN A 399 10.22 -13.80 4.97
N PRO A 400 11.52 -13.74 5.35
CA PRO A 400 12.37 -12.62 5.00
C PRO A 400 12.77 -12.74 3.52
N GLY A 401 12.08 -12.01 2.66
CA GLY A 401 12.60 -11.67 1.33
C GLY A 401 13.67 -10.59 1.46
N CYS A 402 14.94 -10.99 1.61
CA CYS A 402 16.05 -10.04 1.53
C CYS A 402 16.22 -9.58 0.07
N LEU A 403 15.89 -8.32 -0.21
CA LEU A 403 16.27 -7.63 -1.45
C LEU A 403 17.23 -6.49 -1.10
N VAL A 404 18.52 -6.80 -0.97
CA VAL A 404 19.60 -5.81 -1.08
C VAL A 404 20.80 -6.50 -1.70
N LEU A 405 21.20 -6.10 -2.91
CA LEU A 405 22.62 -6.07 -3.30
C LEU A 405 22.80 -4.96 -4.36
N THR A 406 23.12 -3.74 -3.90
CA THR A 406 23.99 -2.87 -4.70
C THR A 406 25.40 -3.45 -4.61
N HIS A 407 25.91 -4.07 -5.67
CA HIS A 407 27.34 -4.36 -5.76
C HIS A 407 28.01 -3.17 -6.44
N GLU A 408 28.91 -2.48 -5.72
CA GLU A 408 29.89 -1.60 -6.37
C GLU A 408 30.86 -2.49 -7.14
N GLY A 409 30.59 -2.71 -8.43
CA GLY A 409 31.61 -3.18 -9.35
C GLY A 409 32.62 -2.06 -9.60
N ALA A 410 33.87 -2.43 -9.87
CA ALA A 410 35.05 -1.58 -10.05
C ALA A 410 34.94 -0.41 -11.07
N ASN A 411 33.79 -0.20 -11.72
CA ASN A 411 33.52 0.83 -12.71
C ASN A 411 32.38 1.79 -12.32
N GLY A 412 31.94 1.83 -11.05
CA GLY A 412 31.04 2.87 -10.53
C GLY A 412 29.61 2.87 -11.10
N ARG A 413 29.17 1.82 -11.80
CA ARG A 413 27.78 1.68 -12.28
C ARG A 413 26.97 0.76 -11.36
N LYS A 414 25.90 1.31 -10.77
CA LYS A 414 24.89 0.52 -10.06
C LYS A 414 24.06 -0.26 -11.08
N THR A 415 24.05 -1.59 -10.96
CA THR A 415 23.12 -2.47 -11.71
C THR A 415 22.18 -3.14 -10.72
N VAL A 416 20.90 -3.22 -11.07
CA VAL A 416 19.84 -3.82 -10.25
C VAL A 416 19.58 -5.24 -10.74
N PHE A 417 19.46 -6.20 -9.82
CA PHE A 417 19.13 -7.60 -10.12
C PHE A 417 17.81 -7.98 -9.45
N LEU A 418 16.97 -8.73 -10.16
CA LEU A 418 15.73 -9.31 -9.65
C LEU A 418 15.97 -10.80 -9.38
N PHE A 419 15.62 -11.26 -8.17
CA PHE A 419 15.64 -12.68 -7.83
C PHE A 419 14.27 -13.10 -7.29
N ARG A 420 13.85 -14.32 -7.63
CA ARG A 420 12.70 -15.00 -7.04
C ARG A 420 13.22 -16.29 -6.38
N GLY A 421 13.02 -16.44 -5.07
CA GLY A 421 13.33 -17.66 -4.32
C GLY A 421 14.46 -17.55 -3.28
N ASN A 422 14.54 -18.53 -2.39
CA ASN A 422 15.51 -18.61 -1.29
C ASN A 422 16.92 -18.92 -1.82
N ASN A 423 17.87 -17.99 -1.56
CA ASN A 423 19.30 -18.03 -1.90
C ASN A 423 19.67 -18.22 -3.39
N PRO A 424 20.77 -17.59 -3.87
CA PRO A 424 21.29 -17.90 -5.19
C PRO A 424 21.80 -19.35 -5.22
N SER A 425 21.19 -20.18 -6.05
CA SER A 425 21.74 -21.49 -6.43
C SER A 425 22.53 -21.33 -7.72
N ALA A 426 23.47 -22.22 -8.00
CA ALA A 426 24.23 -22.22 -9.26
C ALA A 426 23.32 -22.24 -10.52
N LEU A 427 22.07 -22.70 -10.37
CA LEU A 427 21.05 -22.70 -11.42
C LEU A 427 20.44 -21.30 -11.65
N SER A 428 20.21 -20.51 -10.61
CA SER A 428 19.73 -19.13 -10.76
C SER A 428 20.80 -18.20 -11.33
N GLU A 429 22.09 -18.45 -11.05
CA GLU A 429 23.19 -17.76 -11.73
C GLU A 429 23.28 -18.07 -13.22
N LYS A 430 23.00 -19.32 -13.61
CA LYS A 430 23.01 -19.74 -15.02
C LYS A 430 21.85 -19.12 -15.81
N GLY A 431 20.64 -19.08 -15.22
CA GLY A 431 19.50 -18.36 -15.78
C GLY A 431 19.76 -16.86 -15.92
N ASN A 432 20.37 -16.24 -14.91
CA ASN A 432 20.77 -14.83 -14.95
C ASN A 432 21.84 -14.54 -16.00
N THR A 433 22.77 -15.48 -16.25
CA THR A 433 23.77 -15.36 -17.31
C THR A 433 23.14 -15.43 -18.70
N GLN A 434 22.06 -16.19 -18.88
CA GLN A 434 21.28 -16.21 -20.11
C GLN A 434 20.46 -14.93 -20.30
N ALA A 435 19.80 -14.42 -19.26
CA ALA A 435 19.10 -13.12 -19.31
C ALA A 435 20.05 -11.95 -19.63
N ARG A 436 21.28 -11.96 -19.09
CA ARG A 436 22.36 -11.03 -19.43
C ARG A 436 22.78 -11.09 -20.90
N ARG A 437 22.69 -12.27 -21.53
CA ARG A 437 23.01 -12.44 -22.97
C ARG A 437 21.86 -11.99 -23.86
N ALA A 438 20.61 -12.24 -23.46
CA ALA A 438 19.42 -11.78 -24.18
C ALA A 438 19.35 -10.24 -24.24
N HIS A 439 19.60 -9.54 -23.12
CA HIS A 439 19.65 -8.08 -23.10
C HIS A 439 20.86 -7.45 -23.82
N ARG A 440 21.92 -8.22 -24.10
CA ARG A 440 23.08 -7.73 -24.88
C ARG A 440 22.87 -7.84 -26.38
N ASN A 441 21.99 -8.72 -26.82
CA ASN A 441 21.75 -8.97 -28.23
C ASN A 441 20.34 -8.48 -28.58
N ASP A 442 20.20 -7.16 -28.75
CA ASP A 442 19.06 -6.56 -29.44
C ASP A 442 19.04 -7.09 -30.88
N GLY A 443 18.35 -8.22 -31.11
CA GLY A 443 18.24 -8.82 -32.45
C GLY A 443 17.80 -10.28 -32.57
N ALA A 444 17.56 -11.03 -31.49
CA ALA A 444 17.16 -12.44 -31.62
C ALA A 444 16.07 -12.83 -30.62
N TRP A 445 14.84 -12.36 -30.86
CA TRP A 445 13.67 -12.67 -30.04
C TRP A 445 12.87 -13.90 -30.50
N GLU A 446 13.25 -14.58 -31.59
CA GLU A 446 12.34 -15.55 -32.24
C GLU A 446 12.47 -17.03 -31.85
N GLN A 447 13.35 -17.45 -30.94
CA GLN A 447 13.50 -18.90 -30.65
C GLN A 447 13.73 -19.28 -29.18
N PHE A 448 13.07 -18.61 -28.23
CA PHE A 448 13.11 -19.04 -26.82
C PHE A 448 11.81 -19.73 -26.39
N ASN A 449 11.83 -21.06 -26.32
CA ASN A 449 10.70 -21.88 -25.89
C ASN A 449 10.69 -22.05 -24.36
N TRP A 450 9.86 -21.27 -23.68
CA TRP A 450 9.73 -21.29 -22.21
C TRP A 450 9.07 -22.55 -21.64
N TYR A 451 8.45 -23.40 -22.49
CA TYR A 451 7.76 -24.61 -22.05
C TYR A 451 8.69 -25.69 -21.47
N ASP A 452 9.95 -25.76 -21.93
CA ASP A 452 10.91 -26.76 -21.45
C ASP A 452 11.51 -26.40 -20.08
N MET A 453 11.54 -25.10 -19.72
CA MET A 453 12.02 -24.65 -18.41
C MET A 453 11.02 -24.94 -17.29
N ALA A 454 9.71 -24.90 -17.60
CA ALA A 454 8.65 -25.20 -16.64
C ALA A 454 8.59 -26.69 -16.27
N ARG A 455 8.84 -27.60 -17.23
CA ARG A 455 8.86 -29.06 -16.98
C ARG A 455 10.01 -29.52 -16.09
N SER A 456 11.18 -28.91 -16.20
CA SER A 456 12.34 -29.28 -15.36
C SER A 456 12.14 -28.99 -13.87
N CYS A 457 11.21 -28.09 -13.52
CA CYS A 457 10.95 -27.70 -12.12
C CYS A 457 9.87 -28.55 -11.43
N THR A 458 9.07 -29.32 -12.17
CA THR A 458 7.96 -30.11 -11.62
C THR A 458 8.30 -31.59 -11.34
N ASP A 459 9.31 -32.16 -12.00
CA ASP A 459 9.50 -33.63 -12.00
C ASP A 459 10.37 -34.22 -10.87
N ASN A 460 10.99 -33.41 -10.01
CA ASN A 460 11.91 -33.93 -8.96
C ASN A 460 11.30 -34.07 -7.56
N GLY A 461 9.97 -34.17 -7.45
CA GLY A 461 9.25 -34.40 -6.18
C GLY A 461 9.17 -35.86 -5.70
N ARG A 462 9.88 -36.81 -6.32
CA ARG A 462 9.89 -38.23 -5.89
C ARG A 462 11.27 -38.86 -5.98
N ALA A 463 12.05 -38.76 -4.89
CA ALA A 463 13.02 -39.78 -4.49
C ALA A 463 13.57 -39.46 -3.09
N LEU A 464 13.95 -40.52 -2.36
CA LEU A 464 14.71 -40.56 -1.10
C LEU A 464 13.92 -40.59 0.22
N THR A 465 13.39 -41.78 0.54
CA THR A 465 13.54 -42.35 1.88
C THR A 465 14.27 -43.69 1.77
N LYS A 466 15.55 -43.73 2.15
CA LYS A 466 16.25 -44.94 2.60
C LYS A 466 17.60 -44.62 3.28
N HIS A 467 17.94 -45.48 4.24
CA HIS A 467 19.11 -45.55 5.14
C HIS A 467 18.96 -44.78 6.46
N ASN A 468 19.24 -45.32 7.66
CA ASN A 468 19.99 -46.51 8.15
C ASN A 468 19.62 -46.66 9.66
N ALA A 469 19.84 -47.71 10.46
CA ALA A 469 20.73 -48.88 10.48
C ALA A 469 20.22 -49.87 11.55
N ALA A 470 20.57 -51.15 11.43
CA ALA A 470 21.26 -51.94 12.47
C ALA A 470 21.20 -53.44 12.12
N ASN A 471 22.35 -53.98 11.71
CA ASN A 471 22.67 -55.40 11.79
C ASN A 471 23.07 -55.70 13.26
N PRO A 472 22.99 -56.94 13.79
CA PRO A 472 23.90 -57.98 13.28
C PRO A 472 23.48 -59.48 13.49
N LEU A 473 24.25 -60.35 12.82
CA LEU A 473 24.63 -61.74 13.14
C LEU A 473 23.77 -62.96 12.68
N HIS A 474 24.36 -63.62 11.68
CA HIS A 474 24.55 -65.06 11.40
C HIS A 474 23.41 -65.98 10.89
N PRO A 475 23.77 -66.91 9.97
CA PRO A 475 22.87 -67.82 9.27
C PRO A 475 22.79 -69.18 9.99
N ASP A 476 21.69 -69.90 9.79
CA ASP A 476 21.71 -71.26 9.22
C ASP A 476 20.30 -71.86 9.28
N ILE A 477 19.99 -72.63 8.23
CA ILE A 477 18.81 -73.48 7.96
C ILE A 477 17.61 -72.78 7.32
#